data_AF-A0AAU6HYL6-F1
#
_entry.id   AF-A0AAU6HYL6-F1
#
_cell.length_a   1.000
_cell.length_b   1.000
_cell.length_c   1.000
_cell.angle_alpha   90.00
_cell.angle_beta   90.00
_cell.angle_gamma   90.00
#
_symmetry.space_group_name_H-M   'P 1'
#
loop_
_entity.id
_entity.type
_entity.pdbx_description
1 polymer ?
#
loop_
_entity_poly.entity_id
_entity_poly.type
_entity_poly.pdbx_seq_one_letter_code
_entity_poly.pdbx_strand_id
1 'polypeptide(L)'
;MHTPTTTLAVDVAALLPKRLHTQWTVSVAHREGHPDHPATHLTDGQRRFLLLLTDSGHTTLTAPAPAADTSLTVEGSAPTAVAGAALRSLLPRIDRDIIRLSPPRQRQHRLQRLAEIDDLLRELGTSAERFERADDTTGLSWQCGDAFVSFTLRGTSATGSVSFRGGLGALERFLAPFLPPHPGPGRVRTSPLRGCGGVARRVVAAFPHAVEADEDGLVRFADADGGPLQGWVMPRDINSPTGPTTPVTAGVCGAGIDLMLSALPTLA
;
A
#
# COMPACT_ATOMS: atom_id res chain seq x y z
N MET A 1 12.24 31.55 0.15
CA MET A 1 11.43 31.03 1.27
C MET A 1 10.61 29.88 0.73
N HIS A 2 10.67 28.70 1.35
CA HIS A 2 9.76 27.61 1.01
C HIS A 2 8.41 27.86 1.70
N THR A 3 7.31 27.71 0.96
CA THR A 3 5.97 27.73 1.55
C THR A 3 5.75 26.43 2.35
N PRO A 4 4.84 26.42 3.34
CA PRO A 4 4.54 25.20 4.11
C PRO A 4 4.16 24.01 3.22
N THR A 5 3.46 24.26 2.10
CA THR A 5 3.12 23.25 1.10
C THR A 5 4.36 22.65 0.44
N THR A 6 5.36 23.48 0.13
CA THR A 6 6.63 23.02 -0.47
C THR A 6 7.45 22.19 0.51
N THR A 7 7.52 22.59 1.79
CA THR A 7 8.21 21.80 2.82
C THR A 7 7.57 20.42 2.97
N LEU A 8 6.24 20.36 3.10
CA LEU A 8 5.52 19.08 3.16
C LEU A 8 5.77 18.23 1.91
N ALA A 9 5.75 18.82 0.71
CA ALA A 9 5.99 18.08 -0.52
C ALA A 9 7.41 17.50 -0.59
N VAL A 10 8.43 18.20 -0.09
CA VAL A 10 9.80 17.67 0.04
C VAL A 10 9.84 16.47 0.98
N ASP A 11 9.21 16.58 2.15
CA ASP A 11 9.17 15.49 3.12
C ASP A 11 8.39 14.27 2.59
N VAL A 12 7.28 14.50 1.90
CA VAL A 12 6.51 13.44 1.23
C VAL A 12 7.34 12.79 0.12
N ALA A 13 7.99 13.58 -0.74
CA ALA A 13 8.82 13.06 -1.83
C ALA A 13 9.96 12.16 -1.31
N ALA A 14 10.55 12.50 -0.16
CA ALA A 14 11.60 11.70 0.48
C ALA A 14 11.10 10.34 1.00
N LEU A 15 9.81 10.22 1.28
CA LEU A 15 9.17 8.98 1.77
C LEU A 15 8.62 8.09 0.64
N LEU A 16 8.53 8.61 -0.58
CA LEU A 16 8.08 7.83 -1.73
C LEU A 16 9.26 7.04 -2.33
N PRO A 17 9.05 5.78 -2.74
CA PRO A 17 10.10 4.98 -3.32
C PRO A 17 10.49 5.52 -4.68
N LYS A 18 11.76 5.29 -5.03
CA LYS A 18 12.28 5.52 -6.38
C LYS A 18 11.68 4.47 -7.31
N ARG A 19 11.40 4.84 -8.54
CA ARG A 19 11.03 3.90 -9.61
C ARG A 19 12.02 3.99 -10.73
N LEU A 20 12.53 2.85 -11.20
CA LEU A 20 13.52 2.79 -12.28
C LEU A 20 14.68 3.77 -12.08
N HIS A 21 15.20 3.86 -10.84
CA HIS A 21 16.24 4.78 -10.40
C HIS A 21 15.90 6.29 -10.48
N THR A 22 14.65 6.65 -10.77
CA THR A 22 14.17 8.04 -10.77
C THR A 22 13.62 8.42 -9.41
N GLN A 23 14.08 9.55 -8.86
CA GLN A 23 13.58 10.12 -7.61
C GLN A 23 12.40 11.06 -7.86
N TRP A 24 11.55 11.23 -6.83
CA TRP A 24 10.53 12.26 -6.83
C TRP A 24 11.18 13.64 -6.75
N THR A 25 10.70 14.54 -7.61
CA THR A 25 11.11 15.95 -7.65
C THR A 25 9.94 16.84 -7.27
N VAL A 26 10.27 18.01 -6.72
CA VAL A 26 9.32 18.95 -6.13
C VAL A 26 9.47 20.29 -6.83
N SER A 27 8.36 20.87 -7.29
CA SER A 27 8.35 22.22 -7.88
C SER A 27 7.13 23.01 -7.45
N VAL A 28 7.30 24.33 -7.34
CA VAL A 28 6.21 25.24 -6.95
C VAL A 28 5.10 25.19 -7.99
N ALA A 29 3.86 25.17 -7.54
CA ALA A 29 2.69 25.08 -8.39
C ALA A 29 1.53 25.93 -7.84
N HIS A 30 0.48 26.04 -8.63
CA HIS A 30 -0.78 26.63 -8.22
C HIS A 30 -1.91 25.75 -8.71
N ARG A 31 -3.06 25.81 -8.03
CA ARG A 31 -4.26 25.15 -8.50
C ARG A 31 -4.77 25.84 -9.77
N GLU A 32 -5.13 25.07 -10.78
CA GLU A 32 -5.72 25.63 -12.00
C GLU A 32 -6.97 26.45 -11.67
N GLY A 33 -7.08 27.64 -12.26
CA GLY A 33 -8.15 28.61 -11.98
C GLY A 33 -8.04 29.32 -10.62
N HIS A 34 -7.03 29.02 -9.82
CA HIS A 34 -6.89 29.47 -8.44
C HIS A 34 -5.42 29.80 -8.11
N PRO A 35 -4.85 30.87 -8.71
CA PRO A 35 -3.44 31.24 -8.55
C PRO A 35 -3.07 31.60 -7.11
N ASP A 36 -4.04 32.01 -6.29
CA ASP A 36 -3.81 32.37 -4.88
C ASP A 36 -3.78 31.16 -3.94
N HIS A 37 -4.07 29.95 -4.45
CA HIS A 37 -4.01 28.72 -3.67
C HIS A 37 -2.67 28.02 -3.88
N PRO A 38 -1.72 28.14 -2.93
CA PRO A 38 -0.39 27.58 -3.08
C PRO A 38 -0.45 26.06 -3.16
N ALA A 39 0.09 25.51 -4.24
CA ALA A 39 0.20 24.08 -4.45
C ALA A 39 1.68 23.70 -4.69
N THR A 40 1.96 22.41 -4.74
CA THR A 40 3.29 21.93 -5.10
C THR A 40 3.16 20.70 -5.97
N HIS A 41 3.89 20.66 -7.08
CA HIS A 41 3.96 19.50 -7.96
C HIS A 41 4.95 18.48 -7.41
N LEU A 42 4.53 17.22 -7.40
CA LEU A 42 5.41 16.08 -7.24
C LEU A 42 5.45 15.30 -8.57
N THR A 43 6.64 15.01 -9.07
CA THR A 43 6.82 14.23 -10.30
C THR A 43 8.09 13.38 -10.28
N ASP A 44 8.00 12.19 -10.85
CA ASP A 44 9.14 11.34 -11.19
C ASP A 44 9.38 11.28 -12.72
N GLY A 45 8.82 12.24 -13.46
CA GLY A 45 8.83 12.31 -14.91
C GLY A 45 7.57 11.70 -15.54
N GLN A 46 7.27 10.44 -15.24
CA GLN A 46 6.10 9.76 -15.82
C GLN A 46 4.81 10.00 -15.03
N ARG A 47 4.92 10.06 -13.70
CA ARG A 47 3.80 10.23 -12.78
C ARG A 47 3.88 11.62 -12.20
N ARG A 48 2.74 12.29 -12.16
CA ARG A 48 2.63 13.64 -11.64
C ARG A 48 1.37 13.78 -10.80
N PHE A 49 1.47 14.49 -9.68
CA PHE A 49 0.32 14.95 -8.93
C PHE A 49 0.61 16.30 -8.26
N LEU A 50 -0.45 17.05 -8.00
CA LEU A 50 -0.46 18.27 -7.22
C LEU A 50 -0.74 17.93 -5.76
N LEU A 51 0.03 18.51 -4.86
CA LEU A 51 -0.20 18.51 -3.43
C LEU A 51 -0.66 19.91 -3.01
N LEU A 52 -1.79 19.96 -2.31
CA LEU A 52 -2.39 21.19 -1.81
C LEU A 52 -2.64 21.04 -0.30
N LEU A 53 -2.24 22.05 0.46
CA LEU A 53 -2.69 22.21 1.84
C LEU A 53 -4.01 22.99 1.84
N THR A 54 -5.04 22.47 2.50
CA THR A 54 -6.31 23.18 2.66
C THR A 54 -6.38 23.82 4.04
N ASP A 55 -7.01 25.00 4.12
CA ASP A 55 -7.11 25.80 5.36
C ASP A 55 -7.90 25.11 6.48
N SER A 56 -8.61 24.04 6.16
CA SER A 56 -9.36 23.19 7.08
C SER A 56 -8.52 22.10 7.77
N GLY A 57 -7.20 22.12 7.63
CA GLY A 57 -6.32 21.12 8.23
C GLY A 57 -6.28 19.79 7.48
N HIS A 58 -6.54 19.79 6.17
CA HIS A 58 -6.42 18.62 5.32
C HIS A 58 -5.34 18.84 4.25
N THR A 59 -4.82 17.73 3.72
CA THR A 59 -3.95 17.72 2.55
C THR A 59 -4.69 17.05 1.40
N THR A 60 -4.82 17.73 0.27
CA THR A 60 -5.41 17.18 -0.96
C THR A 60 -4.31 16.86 -1.95
N LEU A 61 -4.34 15.63 -2.47
CA LEU A 61 -3.50 15.15 -3.56
C LEU A 61 -4.37 14.99 -4.81
N THR A 62 -3.98 15.62 -5.91
CA THR A 62 -4.72 15.57 -7.18
C THR A 62 -3.80 15.17 -8.32
N ALA A 63 -4.08 14.04 -8.95
CA ALA A 63 -3.37 13.58 -10.14
C ALA A 63 -4.24 13.78 -11.39
N PRO A 64 -3.72 14.46 -12.43
CA PRO A 64 -4.44 14.57 -13.68
C PRO A 64 -4.56 13.18 -14.33
N ALA A 65 -5.77 12.80 -14.71
CA ALA A 65 -6.01 11.55 -15.42
C ALA A 65 -6.83 11.77 -16.70
N PRO A 66 -6.73 10.86 -17.70
CA PRO A 66 -7.33 11.07 -19.02
C PRO A 66 -8.85 11.17 -19.02
N ALA A 67 -9.51 10.54 -18.03
CA ALA A 67 -10.97 10.49 -17.93
C ALA A 67 -11.54 11.44 -16.86
N ALA A 68 -10.86 11.59 -15.74
CA ALA A 68 -11.19 12.52 -14.66
C ALA A 68 -9.99 12.63 -13.71
N ASP A 69 -9.80 13.79 -13.09
CA ASP A 69 -8.78 13.95 -12.06
C ASP A 69 -9.00 12.96 -10.92
N THR A 70 -7.93 12.24 -10.56
CA THR A 70 -7.95 11.40 -9.37
C THR A 70 -7.53 12.24 -8.18
N SER A 71 -8.44 12.48 -7.24
CA SER A 71 -8.15 13.20 -6.00
C SER A 71 -8.24 12.30 -4.77
N LEU A 72 -7.45 12.64 -3.75
CA LEU A 72 -7.44 12.03 -2.43
C LEU A 72 -7.27 13.13 -1.38
N THR A 73 -8.10 13.14 -0.35
CA THR A 73 -7.97 14.08 0.76
C THR A 73 -7.60 13.33 2.03
N VAL A 74 -6.53 13.78 2.68
CA VAL A 74 -5.98 13.20 3.91
C VAL A 74 -6.20 14.19 5.03
N GLU A 75 -6.65 13.73 6.19
CA GLU A 75 -6.72 14.55 7.40
C GLU A 75 -5.32 14.86 7.92
N GLY A 76 -5.06 16.15 8.17
CA GLY A 76 -3.77 16.64 8.62
C GLY A 76 -2.74 16.84 7.51
N SER A 77 -1.51 17.11 7.96
CA SER A 77 -0.33 17.43 7.12
C SER A 77 0.91 16.64 7.53
N ALA A 78 0.75 15.53 8.26
CA ALA A 78 1.87 14.68 8.63
C ALA A 78 2.46 13.99 7.38
N PRO A 79 3.75 14.18 7.05
CA PRO A 79 4.32 13.66 5.80
C PRO A 79 4.15 12.15 5.62
N THR A 80 4.30 11.37 6.70
CA THR A 80 4.11 9.91 6.69
C THR A 80 2.68 9.48 6.40
N ALA A 81 1.69 10.22 6.90
CA ALA A 81 0.29 9.95 6.63
C ALA A 81 -0.06 10.25 5.16
N VAL A 82 0.41 11.39 4.64
CA VAL A 82 0.21 11.80 3.25
C VAL A 82 0.90 10.84 2.27
N ALA A 83 2.16 10.49 2.52
CA ALA A 83 2.91 9.53 1.70
C ALA A 83 2.26 8.13 1.74
N GLY A 84 1.86 7.66 2.92
CA GLY A 84 1.15 6.37 3.07
C GLY A 84 -0.17 6.34 2.29
N ALA A 85 -0.94 7.42 2.32
CA ALA A 85 -2.18 7.55 1.55
C ALA A 85 -1.91 7.57 0.03
N ALA A 86 -0.87 8.28 -0.40
CA ALA A 86 -0.44 8.28 -1.79
C ALA A 86 -0.06 6.87 -2.28
N LEU A 87 0.72 6.12 -1.50
CA LEU A 87 1.17 4.76 -1.80
C LEU A 87 0.02 3.75 -1.88
N ARG A 88 -0.91 3.79 -0.92
CA ARG A 88 -2.02 2.84 -0.84
C ARG A 88 -3.11 3.10 -1.87
N SER A 89 -3.36 4.37 -2.23
CA SER A 89 -4.60 4.74 -2.91
C SER A 89 -4.38 5.53 -4.19
N LEU A 90 -3.50 6.54 -4.21
CA LEU A 90 -3.32 7.42 -5.37
C LEU A 90 -2.42 6.81 -6.46
N LEU A 91 -1.19 6.42 -6.12
CA LEU A 91 -0.21 5.91 -7.08
C LEU A 91 -0.70 4.66 -7.85
N PRO A 92 -1.38 3.69 -7.21
CA PRO A 92 -1.97 2.56 -7.94
C PRO A 92 -3.01 2.96 -9.01
N ARG A 93 -3.73 4.07 -8.79
CA ARG A 93 -4.72 4.60 -9.75
C ARG A 93 -4.02 5.28 -10.93
N ILE A 94 -3.00 6.10 -10.66
CA ILE A 94 -2.16 6.72 -11.70
C ILE A 94 -1.52 5.64 -12.59
N ASP A 95 -0.93 4.62 -11.98
CA ASP A 95 -0.31 3.49 -12.68
C ASP A 95 -1.32 2.74 -13.57
N ARG A 96 -2.56 2.57 -13.10
CA ARG A 96 -3.64 1.95 -13.88
C ARG A 96 -3.97 2.76 -15.12
N ASP A 97 -4.03 4.08 -15.00
CA ASP A 97 -4.33 4.94 -16.14
C ASP A 97 -3.17 4.96 -17.15
N ILE A 98 -1.91 4.98 -16.70
CA ILE A 98 -0.74 4.85 -17.57
C ILE A 98 -0.77 3.52 -18.34
N ILE A 99 -1.05 2.40 -17.67
CA ILE A 99 -1.13 1.08 -18.32
C ILE A 99 -2.27 1.04 -19.34
N ARG A 100 -3.43 1.63 -19.03
CA ARG A 100 -4.58 1.70 -19.96
C ARG A 100 -4.23 2.43 -21.25
N LEU A 101 -3.40 3.48 -21.18
CA LEU A 101 -2.96 4.24 -22.34
C LEU A 101 -1.88 3.54 -23.17
N SER A 102 -1.24 2.47 -22.65
CA SER A 102 -0.17 1.73 -23.34
C SER A 102 -0.41 0.21 -23.43
N PRO A 103 -1.48 -0.28 -24.08
CA PRO A 103 -1.83 -1.70 -24.10
C PRO A 103 -0.77 -2.68 -24.68
N PRO A 104 -0.06 -2.38 -25.79
CA PRO A 104 0.78 -3.39 -26.44
C PRO A 104 2.06 -3.78 -25.66
N ARG A 105 2.34 -3.14 -24.51
CA ARG A 105 3.55 -3.39 -23.70
C ARG A 105 3.26 -4.01 -22.32
N GLN A 106 2.04 -4.50 -22.09
CA GLN A 106 1.59 -4.93 -20.76
C GLN A 106 2.44 -6.03 -20.11
N ARG A 107 2.82 -7.06 -20.86
CA ARG A 107 3.71 -8.12 -20.33
C ARG A 107 5.06 -7.56 -19.93
N GLN A 108 5.67 -6.71 -20.77
CA GLN A 108 6.95 -6.07 -20.48
C GLN A 108 6.86 -5.21 -19.21
N HIS A 109 5.80 -4.41 -19.07
CA HIS A 109 5.56 -3.62 -17.84
C HIS A 109 5.46 -4.50 -16.60
N ARG A 110 4.74 -5.63 -16.67
CA ARG A 110 4.63 -6.59 -15.56
C ARG A 110 6.00 -7.14 -15.15
N LEU A 111 6.81 -7.56 -16.12
CA LEU A 111 8.13 -8.13 -15.82
C LEU A 111 9.09 -7.07 -15.28
N GLN A 112 9.04 -5.86 -15.79
CA GLN A 112 9.84 -4.74 -15.29
C GLN A 112 9.51 -4.41 -13.84
N ARG A 113 8.22 -4.39 -13.48
CA ARG A 113 7.78 -4.16 -12.10
C ARG A 113 8.25 -5.23 -11.13
N LEU A 114 8.25 -6.50 -11.54
CA LEU A 114 8.81 -7.58 -10.73
C LEU A 114 10.33 -7.46 -10.62
N ALA A 115 11.02 -7.05 -11.69
CA ALA A 115 12.46 -6.81 -11.63
C ALA A 115 12.81 -5.72 -10.61
N GLU A 116 12.04 -4.63 -10.53
CA GLU A 116 12.25 -3.58 -9.51
C GLU A 116 12.16 -4.12 -8.07
N ILE A 117 11.21 -5.03 -7.81
CA ILE A 117 11.05 -5.68 -6.48
C ILE A 117 12.20 -6.65 -6.22
N ASP A 118 12.58 -7.46 -7.20
CA ASP A 118 13.68 -8.42 -7.11
C ASP A 118 15.03 -7.73 -6.88
N ASP A 119 15.28 -6.63 -7.58
CA ASP A 119 16.50 -5.83 -7.41
C ASP A 119 16.59 -5.24 -6.00
N LEU A 120 15.51 -4.67 -5.47
CA LEU A 120 15.50 -4.15 -4.10
C LEU A 120 15.62 -5.27 -3.05
N LEU A 121 14.99 -6.42 -3.26
CA LEU A 121 15.20 -7.60 -2.38
C LEU A 121 16.67 -8.02 -2.38
N ARG A 122 17.32 -8.04 -3.54
CA ARG A 122 18.75 -8.37 -3.66
C ARG A 122 19.64 -7.34 -2.96
N GLU A 123 19.33 -6.05 -3.09
CA GLU A 123 20.01 -4.96 -2.36
C GLU A 123 19.87 -5.10 -0.84
N LEU A 124 18.72 -5.61 -0.37
CA LEU A 124 18.45 -5.92 1.03
C LEU A 124 19.03 -7.28 1.47
N GLY A 125 19.75 -8.00 0.60
CA GLY A 125 20.37 -9.29 0.91
C GLY A 125 19.40 -10.48 0.93
N THR A 126 18.21 -10.32 0.35
CA THR A 126 17.16 -11.35 0.32
C THR A 126 17.04 -11.96 -1.08
N SER A 127 17.13 -13.29 -1.16
CA SER A 127 16.91 -14.02 -2.41
C SER A 127 15.42 -14.27 -2.64
N ALA A 128 14.93 -13.91 -3.83
CA ALA A 128 13.58 -14.25 -4.27
C ALA A 128 13.61 -15.32 -5.37
N GLU A 129 12.65 -16.23 -5.33
CA GLU A 129 12.34 -17.15 -6.41
C GLU A 129 11.24 -16.55 -7.28
N ARG A 130 11.47 -16.53 -8.59
CA ARG A 130 10.47 -16.09 -9.56
C ARG A 130 9.66 -17.27 -10.05
N PHE A 131 8.35 -17.08 -10.17
CA PHE A 131 7.44 -18.10 -10.71
C PHE A 131 6.46 -17.51 -11.72
N GLU A 132 5.99 -18.37 -12.62
CA GLU A 132 4.94 -18.09 -13.60
C GLU A 132 3.91 -19.22 -13.55
N ARG A 133 2.62 -18.87 -13.59
CA ARG A 133 1.50 -19.80 -13.50
C ARG A 133 0.68 -19.77 -14.79
N ALA A 134 -0.02 -20.86 -15.06
CA ALA A 134 -0.85 -21.03 -16.26
C ALA A 134 -2.02 -20.01 -16.37
N ASP A 135 -2.39 -19.37 -15.26
CA ASP A 135 -3.48 -18.37 -15.18
C ASP A 135 -3.01 -16.92 -15.46
N ASP A 136 -1.86 -16.78 -16.15
CA ASP A 136 -1.19 -15.50 -16.43
C ASP A 136 -0.84 -14.70 -15.16
N THR A 137 -0.54 -15.43 -14.08
CA THR A 137 0.02 -14.88 -12.86
C THR A 137 1.54 -15.05 -12.88
N THR A 138 2.27 -13.96 -12.66
CA THR A 138 3.72 -13.99 -12.44
C THR A 138 4.00 -13.39 -11.06
N GLY A 139 4.99 -13.92 -10.36
CA GLY A 139 5.30 -13.44 -9.02
C GLY A 139 6.72 -13.71 -8.58
N LEU A 140 6.99 -13.24 -7.37
CA LEU A 140 8.20 -13.48 -6.59
C LEU A 140 7.79 -14.08 -5.26
N SER A 141 8.58 -15.02 -4.75
CA SER A 141 8.45 -15.54 -3.40
C SER A 141 9.78 -15.55 -2.69
N TRP A 142 9.77 -15.22 -1.41
CA TRP A 142 10.98 -15.16 -0.59
C TRP A 142 10.64 -15.50 0.86
N GLN A 143 11.70 -15.75 1.63
CA GLN A 143 11.60 -15.98 3.06
C GLN A 143 11.85 -14.65 3.80
N CYS A 144 10.98 -14.31 4.75
CA CYS A 144 11.15 -13.19 5.67
C CYS A 144 11.15 -13.74 7.10
N GLY A 145 12.34 -13.95 7.67
CA GLY A 145 12.49 -14.63 8.95
C GLY A 145 11.88 -16.05 8.93
N ASP A 146 10.89 -16.30 9.77
CA ASP A 146 10.15 -17.57 9.85
C ASP A 146 8.89 -17.62 8.95
N ALA A 147 8.63 -16.56 8.18
CA ALA A 147 7.48 -16.46 7.30
C ALA A 147 7.85 -16.58 5.83
N PHE A 148 6.95 -17.19 5.07
CA PHE A 148 6.99 -17.20 3.61
C PHE A 148 6.13 -16.06 3.07
N VAL A 149 6.70 -15.24 2.20
CA VAL A 149 6.01 -14.11 1.55
C VAL A 149 6.06 -14.30 0.04
N SER A 150 4.97 -13.95 -0.64
CA SER A 150 4.96 -13.90 -2.10
C SER A 150 4.21 -12.68 -2.61
N PHE A 151 4.71 -12.05 -3.66
CA PHE A 151 4.02 -11.01 -4.40
C PHE A 151 3.64 -11.51 -5.78
N THR A 152 2.40 -11.27 -6.20
CA THR A 152 1.84 -11.75 -7.47
C THR A 152 1.20 -10.61 -8.25
N LEU A 153 1.44 -10.61 -9.56
CA LEU A 153 0.77 -9.75 -10.53
C LEU A 153 -0.01 -10.64 -11.49
N ARG A 154 -1.29 -10.33 -11.66
CA ARG A 154 -2.18 -11.03 -12.59
C ARG A 154 -2.46 -10.16 -13.81
N GLY A 155 -2.25 -10.71 -15.01
CA GLY A 155 -2.62 -10.05 -16.25
C GLY A 155 -1.96 -8.68 -16.39
N THR A 156 -2.80 -7.67 -16.59
CA THR A 156 -2.45 -6.28 -16.89
C THR A 156 -2.64 -5.35 -15.69
N SER A 157 -2.85 -5.93 -14.51
CA SER A 157 -3.21 -5.17 -13.32
C SER A 157 -2.09 -4.24 -12.87
N ALA A 158 -2.46 -3.00 -12.55
CA ALA A 158 -1.55 -2.03 -11.93
C ALA A 158 -1.17 -2.41 -10.48
N THR A 159 -1.95 -3.30 -9.87
CA THR A 159 -1.82 -3.77 -8.50
C THR A 159 -1.67 -5.28 -8.43
N GLY A 160 -0.97 -5.75 -7.40
CA GLY A 160 -0.80 -7.18 -7.12
C GLY A 160 -1.46 -7.63 -5.83
N SER A 161 -1.20 -8.90 -5.51
CA SER A 161 -1.53 -9.51 -4.24
C SER A 161 -0.26 -9.97 -3.52
N VAL A 162 -0.16 -9.60 -2.25
CA VAL A 162 0.89 -10.06 -1.33
C VAL A 162 0.28 -11.17 -0.47
N SER A 163 0.95 -12.30 -0.37
CA SER A 163 0.55 -13.41 0.50
C SER A 163 1.59 -13.63 1.58
N PHE A 164 1.15 -14.01 2.76
CA PHE A 164 1.98 -14.33 3.92
C PHE A 164 1.55 -15.67 4.51
N ARG A 165 2.53 -16.48 4.91
CA ARG A 165 2.32 -17.69 5.70
C ARG A 165 3.41 -17.75 6.77
N GLY A 166 3.03 -17.72 8.04
CA GLY A 166 3.98 -17.71 9.15
C GLY A 166 3.30 -17.68 10.52
N GLY A 167 4.06 -17.31 11.55
CA GLY A 167 3.53 -17.12 12.91
C GLY A 167 2.80 -15.78 13.09
N LEU A 168 1.85 -15.75 14.03
CA LEU A 168 1.09 -14.55 14.38
C LEU A 168 1.96 -13.34 14.80
N GLY A 169 3.11 -13.57 15.44
CA GLY A 169 4.05 -12.49 15.79
C GLY A 169 4.71 -11.87 14.55
N ALA A 170 5.03 -12.67 13.53
CA ALA A 170 5.57 -12.18 12.27
C ALA A 170 4.48 -11.49 11.42
N LEU A 171 3.23 -11.94 11.53
CA LEU A 171 2.08 -11.31 10.85
C LEU A 171 1.93 -9.82 11.23
N GLU A 172 2.12 -9.48 12.51
CA GLU A 172 1.96 -8.10 12.97
C GLU A 172 2.95 -7.15 12.26
N ARG A 173 4.19 -7.60 12.05
CA ARG A 173 5.19 -6.87 11.24
C ARG A 173 4.83 -6.83 9.76
N PHE A 174 4.33 -7.95 9.24
CA PHE A 174 3.93 -8.07 7.84
C PHE A 174 2.82 -7.08 7.46
N LEU A 175 1.80 -6.92 8.31
CA LEU A 175 0.64 -6.07 8.00
C LEU A 175 0.89 -4.57 8.20
N ALA A 176 1.82 -4.19 9.07
CA ALA A 176 2.10 -2.80 9.42
C ALA A 176 2.27 -1.84 8.21
N PRO A 177 3.06 -2.15 7.16
CA PRO A 177 3.23 -1.24 6.03
C PRO A 177 1.99 -1.13 5.12
N PHE A 178 1.08 -2.12 5.17
CA PHE A 178 -0.10 -2.16 4.30
C PHE A 178 -1.31 -1.49 4.93
N LEU A 179 -1.39 -1.44 6.26
CA LEU A 179 -2.56 -0.87 6.93
C LEU A 179 -2.43 0.66 7.06
N PRO A 180 -3.56 1.40 7.05
CA PRO A 180 -3.51 2.82 7.36
C PRO A 180 -3.04 3.07 8.81
N PRO A 181 -2.64 4.31 9.18
CA PRO A 181 -2.50 4.68 10.59
C PRO A 181 -3.80 4.40 11.35
N HIS A 182 -3.72 3.97 12.62
CA HIS A 182 -4.88 3.68 13.49
C HIS A 182 -5.96 4.77 13.27
N PRO A 183 -7.22 4.42 12.93
CA PRO A 183 -8.21 5.45 12.72
C PRO A 183 -8.43 6.14 14.07
N GLY A 184 -8.38 7.47 14.08
CA GLY A 184 -8.49 8.24 15.31
C GLY A 184 -9.76 7.91 16.12
N PRO A 185 -9.87 8.47 17.34
CA PRO A 185 -11.07 8.32 18.15
C PRO A 185 -12.32 8.74 17.33
N GLY A 186 -13.22 7.80 17.06
CA GLY A 186 -14.46 8.07 16.31
C GLY A 186 -14.86 7.03 15.26
N ARG A 187 -13.92 6.23 14.73
CA ARG A 187 -14.32 5.04 13.95
C ARG A 187 -14.79 3.94 14.89
N VAL A 188 -15.98 3.42 14.62
CA VAL A 188 -16.58 2.31 15.37
C VAL A 188 -15.63 1.11 15.25
N ARG A 189 -15.02 0.73 16.37
CA ARG A 189 -14.29 -0.53 16.45
C ARG A 189 -15.28 -1.64 16.20
N THR A 190 -15.04 -2.43 15.16
CA THR A 190 -15.72 -3.68 14.92
C THR A 190 -15.44 -4.55 16.14
N SER A 191 -16.46 -4.73 16.98
CA SER A 191 -16.31 -5.64 18.12
C SER A 191 -16.24 -7.04 17.54
N PRO A 192 -15.19 -7.83 17.86
CA PRO A 192 -15.08 -9.18 17.34
C PRO A 192 -16.32 -9.99 17.77
N LEU A 193 -16.92 -10.72 16.84
CA LEU A 193 -18.07 -11.57 17.14
C LEU A 193 -17.70 -12.57 18.24
N ARG A 194 -18.68 -12.91 19.10
CA ARG A 194 -18.49 -14.02 20.05
C ARG A 194 -18.27 -15.29 19.23
N GLY A 195 -17.17 -16.01 19.48
CA GLY A 195 -16.86 -17.28 18.81
C GLY A 195 -15.72 -17.22 17.79
N CYS A 196 -15.26 -16.04 17.35
CA CYS A 196 -14.20 -15.90 16.32
C CYS A 196 -12.78 -16.38 16.71
N GLY A 197 -12.62 -17.08 17.84
CA GLY A 197 -11.32 -17.60 18.29
C GLY A 197 -10.38 -16.58 18.93
N GLY A 198 -9.22 -17.05 19.38
CA GLY A 198 -8.21 -16.19 20.03
C GLY A 198 -7.39 -15.35 19.03
N VAL A 199 -7.10 -15.91 17.85
CA VAL A 199 -6.33 -15.24 16.79
C VAL A 199 -7.08 -14.01 16.27
N ALA A 200 -8.34 -14.16 15.86
CA ALA A 200 -9.13 -13.04 15.34
C ALA A 200 -9.25 -11.91 16.36
N ARG A 201 -9.50 -12.23 17.64
CA ARG A 201 -9.54 -11.24 18.72
C ARG A 201 -8.23 -10.48 18.88
N ARG A 202 -7.09 -11.17 18.83
CA ARG A 202 -5.77 -10.52 18.91
C ARG A 202 -5.51 -9.63 17.69
N VAL A 203 -5.84 -10.11 16.51
CA VAL A 203 -5.66 -9.39 15.25
C VAL A 203 -6.54 -8.13 15.20
N VAL A 204 -7.82 -8.23 15.56
CA VAL A 204 -8.74 -7.08 15.66
C VAL A 204 -8.28 -6.08 16.74
N ALA A 205 -7.73 -6.57 17.86
CA ALA A 205 -7.21 -5.70 18.91
C ALA A 205 -5.95 -4.94 18.48
N ALA A 206 -5.05 -5.58 17.72
CA ALA A 206 -3.84 -4.95 17.18
C ALA A 206 -4.15 -4.02 15.99
N PHE A 207 -5.17 -4.36 15.20
CA PHE A 207 -5.50 -3.69 13.94
C PHE A 207 -6.97 -3.25 13.93
N PRO A 208 -7.28 -2.02 14.39
CA PRO A 208 -8.64 -1.48 14.44
C PRO A 208 -9.28 -1.23 13.07
N HIS A 209 -8.52 -1.47 11.99
CA HIS A 209 -8.97 -1.41 10.59
C HIS A 209 -9.70 -2.67 10.14
N ALA A 210 -9.78 -3.68 11.00
CA ALA A 210 -10.56 -4.87 10.73
C ALA A 210 -12.04 -4.47 10.53
N VAL A 211 -12.59 -4.77 9.35
CA VAL A 211 -13.98 -4.45 8.99
C VAL A 211 -14.94 -5.59 9.33
N GLU A 212 -14.43 -6.80 9.45
CA GLU A 212 -15.20 -8.01 9.69
C GLU A 212 -14.34 -9.04 10.41
N ALA A 213 -14.94 -9.77 11.34
CA ALA A 213 -14.39 -11.00 11.91
C ALA A 213 -15.53 -12.01 12.03
N ASP A 214 -15.43 -13.14 11.33
CA ASP A 214 -16.48 -14.17 11.30
C ASP A 214 -16.24 -15.31 12.31
N GLU A 215 -17.16 -16.28 12.33
CA GLU A 215 -17.12 -17.43 13.23
C GLU A 215 -15.97 -18.39 12.93
N ASP A 216 -15.42 -18.37 11.72
CA ASP A 216 -14.25 -19.16 11.31
C ASP A 216 -12.91 -18.47 11.67
N GLY A 217 -13.00 -17.28 12.27
CA GLY A 217 -11.84 -16.49 12.68
C GLY A 217 -11.15 -15.78 11.52
N LEU A 218 -11.78 -15.71 10.34
CA LEU A 218 -11.33 -14.87 9.23
C LEU A 218 -11.51 -13.41 9.63
N VAL A 219 -10.43 -12.64 9.56
CA VAL A 219 -10.47 -11.18 9.73
C VAL A 219 -10.24 -10.53 8.39
N ARG A 220 -11.10 -9.58 8.01
CA ARG A 220 -10.93 -8.78 6.79
C ARG A 220 -10.55 -7.34 7.13
N PHE A 221 -9.74 -6.75 6.26
CA PHE A 221 -9.32 -5.35 6.31
C PHE A 221 -9.71 -4.68 5.00
N ALA A 222 -10.09 -3.41 5.09
CA ALA A 222 -10.26 -2.57 3.91
C ALA A 222 -9.65 -1.21 4.18
N ASP A 223 -9.15 -0.57 3.13
CA ASP A 223 -8.73 0.82 3.22
C ASP A 223 -9.90 1.71 3.63
N ALA A 224 -9.57 2.70 4.45
CA ALA A 224 -10.50 3.56 5.14
C ALA A 224 -11.46 4.31 4.20
N ASP A 225 -11.01 4.57 2.97
CA ASP A 225 -11.68 5.44 1.99
C ASP A 225 -12.23 4.65 0.78
N GLY A 226 -12.48 3.34 0.95
CA GLY A 226 -12.88 2.47 -0.16
C GLY A 226 -11.78 2.31 -1.23
N GLY A 227 -10.53 2.47 -0.81
CA GLY A 227 -9.34 2.27 -1.64
C GLY A 227 -9.22 0.84 -2.18
N PRO A 228 -8.32 0.60 -3.14
CA PRO A 228 -8.18 -0.71 -3.77
C PRO A 228 -7.60 -1.77 -2.82
N LEU A 229 -7.01 -1.34 -1.71
CA LEU A 229 -6.31 -2.21 -0.78
C LEU A 229 -7.29 -2.94 0.13
N GLN A 230 -7.27 -4.27 0.07
CA GLN A 230 -8.09 -5.16 0.87
C GLN A 230 -7.22 -6.25 1.46
N GLY A 231 -7.44 -6.59 2.71
CA GLY A 231 -6.65 -7.59 3.41
C GLY A 231 -7.51 -8.68 4.02
N TRP A 232 -6.89 -9.83 4.29
CA TRP A 232 -7.49 -10.87 5.10
C TRP A 232 -6.43 -11.61 5.91
N VAL A 233 -6.84 -12.14 7.05
CA VAL A 233 -6.04 -13.01 7.92
C VAL A 233 -6.91 -14.19 8.31
N MET A 234 -6.37 -15.39 8.18
CA MET A 234 -7.05 -16.64 8.53
C MET A 234 -6.13 -17.51 9.40
N PRO A 235 -6.56 -17.92 10.59
CA PRO A 235 -5.83 -18.91 11.37
C PRO A 235 -5.85 -20.27 10.66
N ARG A 236 -4.82 -21.10 10.89
CA ARG A 236 -4.86 -22.49 10.43
C ARG A 236 -5.88 -23.33 11.21
N ASP A 237 -6.01 -23.05 12.51
CA ASP A 237 -6.97 -23.65 13.41
C ASP A 237 -7.45 -22.59 14.41
N ILE A 238 -8.77 -22.36 14.43
CA ILE A 238 -9.41 -21.35 15.27
C ILE A 238 -9.42 -21.74 16.75
N ASN A 239 -9.38 -23.04 17.06
CA ASN A 239 -9.47 -23.58 18.41
C ASN A 239 -8.10 -23.74 19.08
N SER A 240 -7.02 -23.63 18.32
CA SER A 240 -5.66 -23.75 18.82
C SER A 240 -5.30 -22.63 19.81
N PRO A 241 -4.44 -22.91 20.82
CA PRO A 241 -3.91 -21.88 21.69
C PRO A 241 -3.27 -20.74 20.88
N THR A 242 -3.62 -19.51 21.25
CA THR A 242 -3.11 -18.31 20.57
C THR A 242 -1.81 -17.85 21.20
N GLY A 243 -0.76 -17.73 20.39
CA GLY A 243 0.57 -17.27 20.78
C GLY A 243 1.36 -16.75 19.56
N PRO A 244 2.58 -16.23 19.75
CA PRO A 244 3.37 -15.63 18.68
C PRO A 244 3.69 -16.59 17.52
N THR A 245 3.77 -17.89 17.80
CA THR A 245 4.07 -18.94 16.80
C THR A 245 2.83 -19.58 16.21
N THR A 246 1.62 -19.15 16.60
CA THR A 246 0.37 -19.70 16.06
C THR A 246 0.35 -19.51 14.53
N PRO A 247 0.20 -20.60 13.75
CA PRO A 247 0.24 -20.50 12.30
C PRO A 247 -0.96 -19.75 11.72
N VAL A 248 -0.68 -18.77 10.88
CA VAL A 248 -1.67 -17.96 10.17
C VAL A 248 -1.30 -17.80 8.71
N THR A 249 -2.31 -17.59 7.88
CA THR A 249 -2.14 -17.15 6.50
C THR A 249 -2.81 -15.80 6.35
N ALA A 250 -2.20 -14.90 5.58
CA ALA A 250 -2.78 -13.61 5.28
C ALA A 250 -2.57 -13.24 3.82
N GLY A 251 -3.40 -12.33 3.33
CA GLY A 251 -3.26 -11.76 2.01
C GLY A 251 -3.62 -10.29 1.99
N VAL A 252 -2.93 -9.52 1.16
CA VAL A 252 -3.23 -8.12 0.85
C VAL A 252 -3.37 -8.00 -0.65
N CYS A 253 -4.58 -7.69 -1.12
CA CYS A 253 -4.92 -7.45 -2.51
C CYS A 253 -4.93 -5.94 -2.80
N GLY A 254 -4.61 -5.56 -4.03
CA GLY A 254 -4.64 -4.15 -4.44
C GLY A 254 -3.36 -3.38 -4.12
N ALA A 255 -2.28 -4.08 -3.73
CA ALA A 255 -0.99 -3.46 -3.43
C ALA A 255 -0.33 -2.97 -4.74
N GLY A 256 -0.06 -1.67 -4.83
CA GLY A 256 0.76 -1.11 -5.89
C GLY A 256 2.24 -1.47 -5.74
N ILE A 257 3.01 -1.31 -6.82
CA ILE A 257 4.46 -1.57 -6.80
C ILE A 257 5.18 -0.64 -5.85
N ASP A 258 4.81 0.64 -5.81
CA ASP A 258 5.40 1.61 -4.89
C ASP A 258 5.14 1.23 -3.43
N LEU A 259 3.92 0.78 -3.11
CA LEU A 259 3.63 0.28 -1.76
C LEU A 259 4.51 -0.93 -1.42
N MET A 260 4.71 -1.85 -2.37
CA MET A 260 5.63 -2.98 -2.18
C MET A 260 7.06 -2.54 -1.95
N LEU A 261 7.62 -1.66 -2.80
CA LEU A 261 8.98 -1.16 -2.66
C LEU A 261 9.19 -0.44 -1.33
N SER A 262 8.20 0.32 -0.87
CA SER A 262 8.24 0.97 0.44
C SER A 262 8.12 -0.03 1.61
N ALA A 263 7.47 -1.18 1.42
CA ALA A 263 7.28 -2.20 2.44
C ALA A 263 8.47 -3.16 2.56
N LEU A 264 9.22 -3.37 1.47
CA LEU A 264 10.31 -4.35 1.39
C LEU A 264 11.36 -4.23 2.51
N PRO A 265 11.80 -3.05 2.97
CA PRO A 265 12.74 -2.97 4.09
C PRO A 265 12.24 -3.61 5.41
N THR A 266 10.93 -3.80 5.56
CA THR A 266 10.30 -4.51 6.69
C THR A 266 10.04 -5.99 6.40
N LEU A 267 10.02 -6.37 5.11
CA LEU A 267 9.60 -7.68 4.62
C LEU A 267 10.74 -8.51 4.02
N ALA A 268 11.95 -7.98 3.97
CA ALA A 268 13.17 -8.67 3.55
C ALA A 268 13.78 -9.44 4.74
#